data_AF-A0A1Y0EL83-F1
#
_entry.id   AF-A0A1Y0EL83-F1
#
_cell.length_a   1.000
_cell.length_b   1.000
_cell.length_c   1.000
_cell.angle_alpha   90.00
_cell.angle_beta   90.00
_cell.angle_gamma   90.00
#
_symmetry.space_group_name_H-M   'P 1'
#
loop_
_entity.id
_entity.type
_entity.pdbx_description
1 polymer ?
#
loop_
_entity_poly.entity_id
_entity_poly.type
_entity_poly.pdbx_seq_one_letter_code
_entity_poly.pdbx_strand_id
1 'polypeptide(L)'
;MTFAPSRMQLALTLCTAAALAAACGGGDGDGQVPKPSSVSTALDLTFGVQGSLTLALGEQGGAMPHFQELPDGKLLLVVSRSGEPLPAASPAPGTVMRGGGAAPASVEVLRLLANGQPDPSFGQHGSIPIRLLGADSISRVSALPSGKVWLFIDSSEPCLNVDTPTGDPTTERRVCTVNAGTAQARPARMTHATAYIDAQGQLDASTVDLNRLTLTESNGFIGRVPRDTGAVQRLIGERLWFAGGQAYPQGNIYSWGLSRTQPDSVLGNTLESDDSFAWRSACFTSDSGQFDVDASGRVWTASSLTSTWGTTTRSICLEQAGSEGRPAWSRPLEVPLGEGQVVVDAVAVHGQVGHIAAHTSAGRETTVHTLQVSEGGTLVPDYGVQGVAHTALAGTLSQVRYDADGSAWLHSSRDGVNLLQRLNARGELDRELGTDGVLTLDGAAANSALRLVDQRGRWLMVVRDQGGQAMTLKRVLGNAQP
;
A
#
# COMPACT_ATOMS: atom_id res chain seq x y z
N MET A 1 8.26 51.98 55.45
CA MET A 1 7.81 50.71 54.83
C MET A 1 9.04 49.99 54.33
N THR A 2 9.47 49.00 55.10
CA THR A 2 10.66 48.17 54.89
C THR A 2 10.25 46.89 54.19
N PHE A 3 10.81 46.59 53.01
CA PHE A 3 10.67 45.29 52.35
C PHE A 3 11.86 44.40 52.70
N ALA A 4 11.56 43.23 53.27
CA ALA A 4 12.51 42.15 53.53
C ALA A 4 12.64 41.24 52.30
N PRO A 5 13.80 40.62 52.04
CA PRO A 5 13.93 39.60 51.02
C PRO A 5 13.68 38.20 51.61
N SER A 6 12.72 37.48 51.03
CA SER A 6 12.44 36.06 51.29
C SER A 6 13.47 35.17 50.57
N ARG A 7 14.16 34.33 51.35
CA ARG A 7 15.04 33.27 50.87
C ARG A 7 14.22 32.16 50.21
N MET A 8 14.46 31.91 48.92
CA MET A 8 13.94 30.75 48.19
C MET A 8 14.94 29.60 48.36
N GLN A 9 14.55 28.56 49.10
CA GLN A 9 15.34 27.34 49.25
C GLN A 9 15.24 26.51 47.97
N LEU A 10 16.39 26.29 47.34
CA LEU A 10 16.58 25.38 46.23
C LEU A 10 16.60 23.94 46.79
N ALA A 11 15.50 23.20 46.64
CA ALA A 11 15.47 21.77 46.93
C ALA A 11 16.01 21.02 45.70
N LEU A 12 17.25 20.55 45.80
CA LEU A 12 17.92 19.71 44.82
C LEU A 12 17.43 18.26 45.02
N THR A 13 16.45 17.82 44.24
CA THR A 13 16.01 16.41 44.23
C THR A 13 16.97 15.61 43.36
N LEU A 14 17.91 14.88 43.98
CA LEU A 14 18.67 13.82 43.33
C LEU A 14 17.75 12.63 43.07
N CYS A 15 17.41 12.35 41.81
CA CYS A 15 16.95 11.03 41.39
C CYS A 15 18.17 10.20 40.99
N THR A 16 18.50 9.21 41.81
CA THR A 16 19.50 8.18 41.56
C THR A 16 19.04 7.31 40.40
N ALA A 17 19.84 7.28 39.32
CA ALA A 17 19.71 6.33 38.24
C ALA A 17 20.04 4.91 38.73
N ALA A 18 19.02 4.04 38.80
CA ALA A 18 19.23 2.59 38.86
C ALA A 18 19.41 2.09 37.42
N ALA A 19 20.67 2.01 36.98
CA ALA A 19 21.03 1.39 35.73
C ALA A 19 20.79 -0.14 35.81
N LEU A 20 20.04 -0.66 34.84
CA LEU A 20 19.99 -2.08 34.51
C LEU A 20 21.41 -2.55 34.14
N ALA A 21 22.05 -3.32 35.02
CA ALA A 21 23.15 -4.19 34.64
C ALA A 21 22.57 -5.52 34.17
N ALA A 22 22.20 -5.60 32.89
CA ALA A 22 21.92 -6.85 32.22
C ALA A 22 23.23 -7.46 31.72
N ALA A 23 23.58 -8.59 32.33
CA ALA A 23 24.48 -9.65 31.88
C ALA A 23 25.21 -9.47 30.54
N CYS A 24 26.48 -9.04 30.59
CA CYS A 24 27.49 -9.44 29.60
C CYS A 24 28.11 -10.77 30.06
N GLY A 25 27.34 -11.85 29.97
CA GLY A 25 27.84 -13.22 30.10
C GLY A 25 28.23 -13.73 28.72
N GLY A 26 29.50 -13.58 28.35
CA GLY A 26 30.08 -14.21 27.17
C GLY A 26 30.18 -15.71 27.39
N GLY A 27 29.19 -16.45 26.90
CA GLY A 27 29.23 -17.90 26.78
C GLY A 27 28.96 -18.26 25.33
N ASP A 28 29.93 -18.93 24.69
CA ASP A 28 29.82 -19.55 23.36
C ASP A 28 28.86 -20.76 23.36
N GLY A 29 27.77 -20.69 24.13
CA GLY A 29 26.72 -21.68 24.07
C GLY A 29 26.04 -21.57 22.72
N ASP A 30 25.83 -22.70 22.06
CA ASP A 30 24.95 -22.88 20.90
C ASP A 30 23.51 -22.49 21.28
N GLY A 31 23.30 -21.19 21.51
CA GLY A 31 22.10 -20.58 22.00
C GLY A 31 21.04 -20.74 20.94
N GLN A 32 20.38 -21.90 20.96
CA GLN A 32 19.14 -22.13 20.26
C GLN A 32 18.21 -21.02 20.70
N VAL A 33 18.04 -20.03 19.81
CA VAL A 33 16.99 -19.03 19.93
C VAL A 33 15.72 -19.82 20.22
N PRO A 34 15.03 -19.57 21.35
CA PRO A 34 13.83 -20.32 21.71
C PRO A 34 12.92 -20.39 20.51
N LYS A 35 12.59 -21.61 20.07
CA LYS A 35 11.70 -21.80 18.93
C LYS A 35 10.38 -21.12 19.32
N PRO A 36 9.90 -20.11 18.57
CA PRO A 36 8.68 -19.41 18.92
C PRO A 36 7.54 -20.41 19.03
N SER A 37 6.70 -20.25 20.05
CA SER A 37 5.53 -21.10 20.24
C SER A 37 4.60 -20.86 19.06
N SER A 38 4.42 -21.88 18.21
CA SER A 38 3.45 -21.77 17.13
C SER A 38 2.05 -21.93 17.73
N VAL A 39 1.30 -20.82 17.76
CA VAL A 39 -0.13 -20.90 18.05
C VAL A 39 -0.78 -21.46 16.79
N SER A 40 -1.39 -22.65 16.92
CA SER A 40 -2.22 -23.19 15.84
C SER A 40 -3.36 -22.20 15.60
N THR A 41 -3.29 -21.49 14.48
CA THR A 41 -4.34 -20.57 14.05
C THR A 41 -5.57 -21.38 13.68
N ALA A 42 -6.62 -21.28 14.49
CA ALA A 42 -7.87 -21.99 14.21
C ALA A 42 -8.43 -21.50 12.86
N LEU A 43 -8.62 -22.43 11.92
CA LEU A 43 -9.20 -22.09 10.62
C LEU A 43 -10.72 -21.97 10.74
N ASP A 44 -11.29 -21.02 10.00
CA ASP A 44 -12.74 -20.95 9.80
C ASP A 44 -13.15 -22.08 8.86
N LEU A 45 -13.47 -23.25 9.42
CA LEU A 45 -13.79 -24.44 8.64
C LEU A 45 -15.03 -24.29 7.75
N THR A 46 -15.82 -23.22 7.93
CA THR A 46 -16.94 -22.89 7.05
C THR A 46 -16.52 -22.20 5.76
N PHE A 47 -15.25 -21.79 5.64
CA PHE A 47 -14.70 -21.13 4.46
C PHE A 47 -14.05 -22.14 3.51
N GLY A 48 -14.56 -22.24 2.28
CA GLY A 48 -14.06 -23.16 1.26
C GLY A 48 -14.10 -24.63 1.72
N VAL A 49 -13.04 -25.37 1.43
CA VAL A 49 -12.85 -26.75 1.88
C VAL A 49 -11.90 -26.72 3.08
N GLN A 50 -12.40 -27.09 4.26
CA GLN A 50 -11.61 -27.13 5.50
C GLN A 50 -10.92 -25.80 5.85
N GLY A 51 -11.60 -24.68 5.62
CA GLY A 51 -11.06 -23.34 5.91
C GLY A 51 -10.14 -22.78 4.81
N SER A 52 -10.05 -23.45 3.67
CA SER A 52 -9.19 -23.07 2.55
C SER A 52 -9.93 -23.05 1.22
N LEU A 53 -9.62 -22.08 0.37
CA LEU A 53 -10.04 -22.01 -1.04
C LEU A 53 -8.80 -21.91 -1.91
N THR A 54 -8.61 -22.86 -2.83
CA THR A 54 -7.51 -22.82 -3.80
C THR A 54 -8.02 -22.36 -5.16
N LEU A 55 -7.32 -21.40 -5.74
CA LEU A 55 -7.60 -20.79 -7.04
C LEU A 55 -6.41 -21.03 -7.96
N ALA A 56 -6.70 -21.53 -9.17
CA ALA A 56 -5.70 -21.66 -10.21
C ALA A 56 -5.42 -20.30 -10.86
N LEU A 57 -4.15 -19.94 -10.99
CA LEU A 57 -3.69 -18.69 -11.61
C LEU A 57 -3.20 -18.88 -13.05
N GLY A 58 -3.13 -20.13 -13.53
CA GLY A 58 -2.58 -20.49 -14.83
C GLY A 58 -1.11 -20.92 -14.75
N GLU A 59 -0.58 -21.50 -15.83
CA GLU A 59 0.75 -22.12 -15.84
C GLU A 59 1.90 -21.13 -15.68
N GLN A 60 1.76 -19.89 -16.19
CA GLN A 60 2.76 -18.84 -15.99
C GLN A 60 2.52 -18.04 -14.71
N GLY A 61 1.56 -18.49 -13.89
CA GLY A 61 1.15 -17.88 -12.66
C GLY A 61 0.40 -16.56 -12.81
N GLY A 62 0.19 -15.90 -11.68
CA GLY A 62 -0.58 -14.65 -11.61
C GLY A 62 0.08 -13.56 -10.78
N ALA A 63 -0.38 -12.32 -10.92
CA ALA A 63 -0.01 -11.23 -10.01
C ALA A 63 -0.65 -11.45 -8.62
N MET A 64 -0.14 -10.78 -7.59
CA MET A 64 -0.82 -10.83 -6.29
C MET A 64 -2.22 -10.25 -6.47
N PRO A 65 -3.26 -10.96 -6.04
CA PRO A 65 -4.59 -10.43 -6.15
C PRO A 65 -4.84 -9.24 -5.24
N HIS A 66 -5.81 -8.42 -5.66
CA HIS A 66 -6.48 -7.46 -4.80
C HIS A 66 -7.67 -8.15 -4.14
N PHE A 67 -7.90 -7.85 -2.86
CA PHE A 67 -9.06 -8.35 -2.12
C PHE A 67 -9.76 -7.22 -1.41
N GLN A 68 -11.07 -7.34 -1.29
CA GLN A 68 -11.85 -6.44 -0.47
C GLN A 68 -13.09 -7.13 0.06
N GLU A 69 -13.37 -6.97 1.34
CA GLU A 69 -14.68 -7.30 1.88
C GLU A 69 -15.66 -6.21 1.46
N LEU A 70 -16.76 -6.66 0.87
CA LEU A 70 -17.87 -5.81 0.45
C LEU A 70 -18.75 -5.49 1.68
N PRO A 71 -19.53 -4.39 1.65
CA PRO A 71 -20.43 -4.03 2.75
C PRO A 71 -21.44 -5.13 3.14
N ASP A 72 -21.74 -6.07 2.23
CA ASP A 72 -22.62 -7.22 2.47
C ASP A 72 -21.90 -8.46 3.05
N GLY A 73 -20.63 -8.34 3.45
CA GLY A 73 -19.82 -9.41 4.04
C GLY A 73 -19.31 -10.45 3.03
N LYS A 74 -19.51 -10.20 1.73
CA LYS A 74 -18.90 -11.00 0.65
C LYS A 74 -17.47 -10.55 0.40
N LEU A 75 -16.67 -11.41 -0.20
CA LEU A 75 -15.28 -11.12 -0.54
C LEU A 75 -15.17 -10.89 -2.05
N LEU A 76 -14.73 -9.72 -2.44
CA LEU A 76 -14.28 -9.46 -3.79
C LEU A 76 -12.81 -9.82 -3.91
N LEU A 77 -12.46 -10.46 -5.02
CA LEU A 77 -11.13 -10.90 -5.34
C LEU A 77 -10.83 -10.58 -6.81
N VAL A 78 -9.72 -9.90 -7.08
CA VAL A 78 -9.28 -9.60 -8.44
C VAL A 78 -7.93 -10.24 -8.68
N VAL A 79 -7.90 -11.21 -9.58
CA VAL A 79 -6.73 -12.04 -9.87
C VAL A 79 -6.29 -11.76 -11.29
N SER A 80 -5.03 -11.36 -11.48
CA SER A 80 -4.42 -11.39 -12.81
C SER A 80 -3.91 -12.81 -13.09
N ARG A 81 -4.42 -13.42 -14.16
CA ARG A 81 -3.95 -14.69 -14.71
C ARG A 81 -3.17 -14.39 -15.98
N SER A 82 -2.02 -15.04 -16.11
CA SER A 82 -1.36 -15.13 -17.42
C SER A 82 -2.26 -15.96 -18.35
N GLY A 83 -2.79 -15.32 -19.38
CA GLY A 83 -3.51 -16.04 -20.43
C GLY A 83 -2.53 -16.88 -21.25
N GLU A 84 -3.05 -17.85 -22.00
CA GLU A 84 -2.30 -18.32 -23.17
C GLU A 84 -1.93 -17.10 -24.02
N PRO A 85 -0.70 -17.03 -24.56
CA PRO A 85 -0.34 -16.00 -25.51
C PRO A 85 -1.46 -15.95 -26.56
N LEU A 86 -2.07 -14.77 -26.77
CA LEU A 86 -3.07 -14.66 -27.83
C LEU A 86 -2.41 -15.22 -29.10
N PRO A 87 -3.10 -16.14 -29.83
CA PRO A 87 -2.55 -16.66 -31.07
C PRO A 87 -2.16 -15.44 -31.88
N ALA A 88 -0.88 -15.38 -32.29
CA ALA A 88 -0.29 -14.19 -32.89
C ALA A 88 -1.20 -13.75 -34.03
N ALA A 89 -2.10 -12.80 -33.73
CA ALA A 89 -2.99 -12.25 -34.72
C ALA A 89 -2.02 -11.49 -35.58
N SER A 90 -1.74 -12.03 -36.77
CA SER A 90 -0.85 -11.38 -37.74
C SER A 90 -1.38 -9.95 -37.85
N PRO A 91 -0.65 -8.94 -37.33
CA PRO A 91 -1.20 -7.60 -37.25
C PRO A 91 -1.61 -7.22 -38.67
N ALA A 92 -2.82 -6.68 -38.83
CA ALA A 92 -3.21 -6.15 -40.14
C ALA A 92 -2.11 -5.17 -40.58
N PRO A 93 -1.70 -5.15 -41.86
CA PRO A 93 -0.63 -4.28 -42.33
C PRO A 93 -0.84 -2.85 -41.84
N GLY A 94 0.14 -2.30 -41.10
CA GLY A 94 0.05 -0.96 -40.50
C GLY A 94 -0.43 -0.91 -39.04
N THR A 95 -0.81 -2.04 -38.43
CA THR A 95 -1.11 -2.09 -37.00
C THR A 95 0.20 -2.22 -36.22
N VAL A 96 0.61 -1.15 -35.55
CA VAL A 96 1.75 -1.18 -34.63
C VAL A 96 1.38 -2.15 -33.49
N MET A 97 2.15 -3.23 -33.36
CA MET A 97 2.01 -4.19 -32.26
C MET A 97 2.16 -3.44 -30.95
N ARG A 98 1.04 -3.25 -30.24
CA ARG A 98 1.05 -2.71 -28.88
C ARG A 98 1.53 -3.81 -27.93
N GLY A 99 2.83 -3.85 -27.63
CA GLY A 99 3.34 -4.55 -26.44
C GLY A 99 4.71 -5.20 -26.68
N GLY A 100 5.68 -4.86 -25.82
CA GLY A 100 7.00 -5.47 -25.77
C GLY A 100 6.99 -6.92 -25.29
N GLY A 101 6.30 -7.82 -26.00
CA GLY A 101 6.32 -9.27 -25.78
C GLY A 101 5.57 -9.78 -24.54
N ALA A 102 4.99 -8.91 -23.72
CA ALA A 102 4.14 -9.35 -22.61
C ALA A 102 2.85 -9.97 -23.16
N ALA A 103 2.60 -11.24 -22.81
CA ALA A 103 1.36 -11.91 -23.14
C ALA A 103 0.18 -11.16 -22.50
N PRO A 104 -0.97 -11.04 -23.20
CA PRO A 104 -2.16 -10.40 -22.65
C PRO A 104 -2.52 -11.02 -21.30
N ALA A 105 -2.69 -10.16 -20.30
CA ALA A 105 -3.18 -10.60 -19.00
C ALA A 105 -4.71 -10.73 -19.06
N SER A 106 -5.21 -11.89 -18.64
CA SER A 106 -6.63 -12.02 -18.30
C SER A 106 -6.78 -11.73 -16.82
N VAL A 107 -7.64 -10.79 -16.47
CA VAL A 107 -7.99 -10.52 -15.09
C VAL A 107 -9.32 -11.19 -14.82
N GLU A 108 -9.44 -11.85 -13.68
CA GLU A 108 -10.71 -12.37 -13.22
C GLU A 108 -11.11 -11.65 -11.95
N VAL A 109 -12.30 -11.04 -11.98
CA VAL A 109 -12.96 -10.48 -10.79
C VAL A 109 -13.92 -11.53 -10.27
N LEU A 110 -13.59 -12.12 -9.12
CA LEU A 110 -14.42 -13.08 -8.40
C LEU A 110 -15.13 -12.38 -7.25
N ARG A 111 -16.39 -12.72 -7.03
CA ARG A 111 -17.10 -12.40 -5.79
C ARG A 111 -17.43 -13.71 -5.10
N LEU A 112 -16.98 -13.83 -3.85
CA LEU A 112 -17.14 -15.00 -3.02
C LEU A 112 -18.12 -14.68 -1.89
N LEU A 113 -19.01 -15.62 -1.59
CA LEU A 113 -19.84 -15.62 -0.41
C LEU A 113 -18.98 -15.68 0.86
N ALA A 114 -19.59 -15.42 2.01
CA ALA A 114 -18.91 -15.52 3.30
C ALA A 114 -18.37 -16.95 3.57
N ASN A 115 -18.89 -18.00 2.93
CA ASN A 115 -18.36 -19.36 3.04
C ASN A 115 -17.26 -19.67 2.00
N GLY A 116 -16.77 -18.68 1.24
CA GLY A 116 -15.74 -18.85 0.22
C GLY A 116 -16.21 -19.46 -1.11
N GLN A 117 -17.49 -19.82 -1.26
CA GLN A 117 -18.04 -20.25 -2.54
C GLN A 117 -18.26 -19.04 -3.48
N PRO A 118 -18.10 -19.19 -4.80
CA PRO A 118 -18.48 -18.13 -5.76
C PRO A 118 -19.94 -17.69 -5.59
N ASP A 119 -20.19 -16.39 -5.65
CA ASP A 119 -21.53 -15.80 -5.55
C ASP A 119 -22.27 -15.95 -6.88
N PRO A 120 -23.27 -16.86 -6.99
CA PRO A 120 -23.93 -17.13 -8.26
C PRO A 120 -24.71 -15.92 -8.82
N SER A 121 -24.97 -14.90 -8.00
CA SER A 121 -25.66 -13.67 -8.40
C SER A 121 -24.75 -12.61 -9.03
N PHE A 122 -23.44 -12.88 -9.13
CA PHE A 122 -22.44 -11.94 -9.64
C PHE A 122 -21.81 -12.45 -10.94
N GLY A 123 -21.91 -11.69 -12.02
CA GLY A 123 -21.31 -12.00 -13.30
C GLY A 123 -21.75 -13.37 -13.83
N GLN A 124 -20.80 -14.15 -14.34
CA GLN A 124 -21.01 -15.53 -14.75
C GLN A 124 -20.55 -16.46 -13.63
N HIS A 125 -21.49 -17.03 -12.87
CA HIS A 125 -21.21 -17.97 -11.79
C HIS A 125 -20.26 -17.44 -10.68
N GLY A 126 -20.34 -16.15 -10.37
CA GLY A 126 -19.51 -15.51 -9.36
C GLY A 126 -18.20 -14.94 -9.88
N SER A 127 -17.97 -14.95 -11.20
CA SER A 127 -16.79 -14.29 -11.77
C SER A 127 -17.06 -13.50 -13.05
N ILE A 128 -16.15 -12.59 -13.34
CA ILE A 128 -16.13 -11.75 -14.54
C ILE A 128 -14.72 -11.79 -15.12
N PRO A 129 -14.53 -12.37 -16.31
CA PRO A 129 -13.26 -12.26 -17.02
C PRO A 129 -13.16 -10.89 -17.69
N ILE A 130 -12.03 -10.21 -17.48
CA ILE A 130 -11.66 -8.96 -18.11
C ILE A 130 -10.37 -9.22 -18.89
N ARG A 131 -10.37 -8.88 -20.17
CA ARG A 131 -9.17 -8.95 -20.99
C ARG A 131 -8.46 -7.62 -20.94
N LEU A 132 -7.22 -7.62 -20.44
CA LEU A 132 -6.33 -6.47 -20.51
C LEU A 132 -5.42 -6.60 -21.74
N LEU A 133 -4.98 -5.46 -22.28
CA LEU A 133 -4.15 -5.43 -23.47
C LEU A 133 -2.67 -5.33 -23.08
N GLY A 134 -1.81 -6.15 -23.68
CA GLY A 134 -0.36 -6.05 -23.49
C GLY A 134 0.07 -6.13 -22.03
N ALA A 135 0.71 -5.07 -21.53
CA ALA A 135 1.25 -4.97 -20.18
C ALA A 135 0.31 -4.23 -19.20
N ASP A 136 -0.92 -3.96 -19.61
CA ASP A 136 -1.92 -3.36 -18.73
C ASP A 136 -2.16 -4.24 -17.50
N SER A 137 -2.39 -3.62 -16.34
CA SER A 137 -2.58 -4.35 -15.09
C SER A 137 -3.60 -3.67 -14.19
N ILE A 138 -4.32 -4.45 -13.37
CA ILE A 138 -5.12 -3.86 -12.29
C ILE A 138 -4.16 -3.46 -11.17
N SER A 139 -4.00 -2.16 -10.99
CA SER A 139 -3.19 -1.61 -9.92
C SER A 139 -4.00 -1.41 -8.65
N ARG A 140 -5.33 -1.27 -8.75
CA ARG A 140 -6.21 -1.15 -7.57
C ARG A 140 -7.64 -1.58 -7.83
N VAL A 141 -8.31 -1.98 -6.75
CA VAL A 141 -9.73 -2.34 -6.71
C VAL A 141 -10.37 -1.68 -5.50
N SER A 142 -11.58 -1.15 -5.68
CA SER A 142 -12.34 -0.59 -4.58
C SER A 142 -13.84 -0.82 -4.68
N ALA A 143 -14.43 -1.26 -3.58
CA ALA A 143 -15.86 -1.44 -3.41
C ALA A 143 -16.51 -0.09 -3.03
N LEU A 144 -17.51 0.30 -3.80
CA LEU A 144 -18.31 1.49 -3.56
C LEU A 144 -19.43 1.17 -2.56
N PRO A 145 -19.89 2.15 -1.74
CA PRO A 145 -21.04 1.95 -0.86
C PRO A 145 -22.31 1.48 -1.58
N SER A 146 -22.45 1.82 -2.87
CA SER A 146 -23.55 1.36 -3.74
C SER A 146 -23.46 -0.12 -4.12
N GLY A 147 -22.43 -0.84 -3.71
CA GLY A 147 -22.18 -2.23 -4.09
C GLY A 147 -21.52 -2.39 -5.46
N LYS A 148 -21.30 -1.28 -6.19
CA LYS A 148 -20.44 -1.27 -7.38
C LYS A 148 -18.99 -1.55 -6.99
N VAL A 149 -18.23 -2.09 -7.93
CA VAL A 149 -16.79 -2.30 -7.84
C VAL A 149 -16.13 -1.40 -8.86
N TRP A 150 -15.09 -0.71 -8.42
CA TRP A 150 -14.27 0.13 -9.27
C TRP A 150 -12.90 -0.51 -9.45
N LEU A 151 -12.43 -0.54 -10.69
CA LEU A 151 -11.14 -1.09 -11.09
C LEU A 151 -10.28 0.04 -11.61
N PHE A 152 -9.06 0.12 -11.08
CA PHE A 152 -8.03 1.02 -11.57
C PHE A 152 -7.03 0.19 -12.38
N ILE A 153 -6.86 0.59 -13.63
CA ILE A 153 -6.05 -0.11 -14.62
C ILE A 153 -4.86 0.79 -14.94
N ASP A 154 -3.66 0.34 -14.62
CA ASP A 154 -2.44 0.95 -15.13
C ASP A 154 -2.23 0.44 -16.55
N SER A 155 -2.38 1.33 -17.51
CA SER A 155 -2.10 1.09 -18.91
C SER A 155 -0.74 1.69 -19.25
N SER A 156 0.13 0.90 -19.86
CA SER A 156 1.42 1.40 -20.34
C SER A 156 1.37 1.56 -21.85
N GLU A 157 1.80 2.72 -22.36
CA GLU A 157 2.12 2.79 -23.77
C GLU A 157 3.16 1.70 -24.11
N PRO A 158 2.93 0.94 -25.18
CA PRO A 158 3.85 -0.10 -25.57
C PRO A 158 5.17 0.53 -25.97
N CYS A 159 6.24 0.08 -25.33
CA CYS A 159 7.56 0.66 -25.46
C CYS A 159 8.62 -0.41 -25.70
N LEU A 160 9.75 0.04 -26.23
CA LEU A 160 10.97 -0.75 -26.28
C LEU A 160 11.87 -0.27 -25.13
N ASN A 161 12.40 -1.22 -24.35
CA ASN A 161 13.47 -0.92 -23.41
C ASN A 161 14.74 -0.66 -24.23
N VAL A 162 15.17 0.59 -24.26
CA VAL A 162 16.43 0.98 -24.91
C VAL A 162 17.46 1.20 -23.81
N ASP A 163 18.60 0.53 -23.92
CA ASP A 163 19.75 0.82 -23.08
C ASP A 163 20.26 2.21 -23.49
N THR A 164 20.09 3.19 -22.60
CA THR A 164 20.62 4.54 -22.83
C THR A 164 22.10 4.53 -22.48
N PRO A 165 23.01 4.86 -23.41
CA PRO A 165 24.43 4.94 -23.10
C PRO A 165 24.66 6.10 -22.13
N THR A 166 24.82 5.81 -20.85
CA THR A 166 25.16 6.81 -19.82
C THR A 166 26.65 7.17 -19.84
N GLY A 167 27.44 6.52 -20.70
CA GLY A 167 28.91 6.63 -20.70
C GLY A 167 29.57 5.83 -19.58
N ASP A 168 28.79 5.27 -18.65
CA ASP A 168 29.23 4.42 -17.57
C ASP A 168 28.57 3.04 -17.69
N PRO A 169 29.33 1.97 -17.98
CA PRO A 169 28.80 0.63 -18.18
C PRO A 169 28.18 0.03 -16.91
N THR A 170 28.41 0.62 -15.74
CA THR A 170 27.81 0.17 -14.47
C THR A 170 26.44 0.79 -14.17
N THR A 171 26.06 1.83 -14.92
CA THR A 171 24.78 2.53 -14.76
C THR A 171 23.92 2.44 -16.01
N GLU A 172 23.85 1.25 -16.62
CA GLU A 172 22.96 0.98 -17.74
C GLU A 172 21.51 1.31 -17.35
N ARG A 173 20.99 2.41 -17.91
CA ARG A 173 19.62 2.86 -17.67
C ARG A 173 18.74 2.39 -18.82
N ARG A 174 17.82 1.49 -18.50
CA ARG A 174 16.74 1.11 -19.42
C ARG A 174 15.63 2.13 -19.35
N VAL A 175 15.45 2.87 -20.44
CA VAL A 175 14.32 3.77 -20.61
C VAL A 175 13.32 3.12 -21.57
N CYS A 176 12.11 2.95 -21.09
CA CYS A 176 10.95 2.52 -21.86
C CYS A 176 10.59 3.66 -22.83
N THR A 177 10.93 3.48 -24.11
CA THR A 177 10.81 4.51 -25.15
C THR A 177 9.83 4.03 -26.22
N VAL A 178 8.85 4.87 -26.54
CA VAL A 178 7.91 4.67 -27.66
C VAL A 178 8.60 5.15 -28.93
N ASN A 179 8.42 4.42 -30.04
CA ASN A 179 9.08 4.69 -31.33
C ASN A 179 10.62 4.73 -31.21
N ALA A 180 11.19 3.85 -30.39
CA ALA A 180 12.64 3.72 -30.26
C ALA A 180 13.30 3.53 -31.64
N GLY A 181 14.45 4.16 -31.85
CA GLY A 181 15.17 4.14 -33.14
C GLY A 181 14.64 5.11 -34.19
N THR A 182 13.62 5.92 -33.86
CA THR A 182 13.13 7.01 -34.74
C THR A 182 13.47 8.39 -34.15
N ALA A 183 13.42 9.44 -34.98
CA ALA A 183 13.54 10.83 -34.51
C ALA A 183 12.38 11.26 -33.57
N GLN A 184 11.33 10.44 -33.46
CA GLN A 184 10.17 10.67 -32.59
C GLN A 184 10.23 9.83 -31.31
N ALA A 185 11.37 9.23 -31.00
CA ALA A 185 11.57 8.47 -29.78
C ALA A 185 11.24 9.33 -28.56
N ARG A 186 10.29 8.88 -27.75
CA ARG A 186 9.86 9.59 -26.53
C ARG A 186 9.65 8.60 -25.38
N PRO A 187 9.83 9.02 -24.12
CA PRO A 187 9.44 8.19 -22.98
C PRO A 187 8.00 7.71 -23.12
N ALA A 188 7.78 6.44 -22.78
CA ALA A 188 6.44 5.90 -22.74
C ALA A 188 5.61 6.59 -21.66
N ARG A 189 4.38 6.95 -22.02
CA ARG A 189 3.42 7.48 -21.07
C ARG A 189 2.76 6.31 -20.35
N MET A 190 2.68 6.41 -19.03
CA MET A 190 1.72 5.63 -18.27
C MET A 190 0.39 6.38 -18.30
N THR A 191 -0.67 5.66 -18.61
CA THR A 191 -2.02 6.17 -18.60
C THR A 191 -2.83 5.35 -17.62
N HIS A 192 -3.69 6.03 -16.88
CA HIS A 192 -4.60 5.36 -15.97
C HIS A 192 -5.97 5.25 -16.61
N ALA A 193 -6.53 4.07 -16.48
CA ALA A 193 -7.82 3.69 -16.99
C ALA A 193 -8.69 3.23 -15.83
N THR A 194 -10.00 3.41 -15.94
CA THR A 194 -10.91 3.06 -14.86
C THR A 194 -12.11 2.32 -15.43
N ALA A 195 -12.53 1.26 -14.74
CA ALA A 195 -13.72 0.49 -15.13
C ALA A 195 -14.61 0.29 -13.91
N TYR A 196 -15.93 0.25 -14.14
CA TYR A 196 -16.90 -0.06 -13.09
C TYR A 196 -17.59 -1.38 -13.39
N ILE A 197 -17.80 -2.15 -12.34
CA ILE A 197 -18.63 -3.35 -12.34
C ILE A 197 -19.78 -3.07 -11.38
N ASP A 198 -21.01 -3.32 -11.78
CA ASP A 198 -22.15 -3.14 -10.89
C ASP A 198 -22.26 -4.25 -9.82
N ALA A 199 -23.26 -4.13 -8.94
CA ALA A 199 -23.48 -5.10 -7.88
C ALA A 199 -23.89 -6.50 -8.40
N GLN A 200 -24.31 -6.61 -9.66
CA GLN A 200 -24.69 -7.85 -10.35
C GLN A 200 -23.53 -8.40 -11.19
N GLY A 201 -22.39 -7.73 -11.22
CA GLY A 201 -21.24 -8.15 -12.00
C GLY A 201 -21.33 -7.83 -13.48
N GLN A 202 -22.12 -6.83 -13.88
CA GLN A 202 -22.08 -6.30 -15.24
C GLN A 202 -21.04 -5.19 -15.31
N LEU A 203 -20.19 -5.27 -16.33
CA LEU A 203 -19.22 -4.23 -16.63
C LEU A 203 -19.98 -3.04 -17.23
N ASP A 204 -19.80 -1.86 -16.65
CA ASP A 204 -20.47 -0.64 -17.11
C ASP A 204 -19.88 -0.21 -18.46
N ALA A 205 -20.58 -0.54 -19.54
CA ALA A 205 -20.15 -0.27 -20.91
C ALA A 205 -19.96 1.23 -21.22
N SER A 206 -20.55 2.13 -20.42
CA SER A 206 -20.30 3.57 -20.56
C SER A 206 -18.88 3.98 -20.12
N THR A 207 -18.24 3.14 -19.31
CA THR A 207 -16.90 3.36 -18.76
C THR A 207 -15.82 2.51 -19.44
N VAL A 208 -16.25 1.47 -20.15
CA VAL A 208 -15.38 0.49 -20.82
C VAL A 208 -15.57 0.56 -22.32
N ASP A 209 -15.12 1.66 -22.91
CA ASP A 209 -14.63 1.56 -24.28
C ASP A 209 -13.12 1.34 -24.19
N LEU A 210 -12.66 0.08 -24.14
CA LEU A 210 -11.22 -0.21 -24.11
C LEU A 210 -10.49 0.26 -25.39
N ASN A 211 -11.25 0.52 -26.47
CA ASN A 211 -10.73 1.13 -27.69
C ASN A 211 -10.80 2.67 -27.66
N ARG A 212 -11.61 3.26 -26.77
CA ARG A 212 -11.66 4.70 -26.44
C ARG A 212 -11.53 4.90 -24.93
N LEU A 213 -10.50 4.30 -24.34
CA LEU A 213 -10.13 4.63 -22.98
C LEU A 213 -9.98 6.14 -22.97
N THR A 214 -10.86 6.81 -22.23
CA THR A 214 -10.80 8.26 -22.12
C THR A 214 -9.60 8.50 -21.24
N LEU A 215 -8.45 8.56 -21.89
CA LEU A 215 -7.16 8.75 -21.28
C LEU A 215 -7.27 10.09 -20.58
N THR A 216 -7.33 10.04 -19.26
CA THR A 216 -6.90 11.19 -18.50
C THR A 216 -5.40 11.25 -18.69
N GLU A 217 -4.96 11.96 -19.72
CA GLU A 217 -3.56 12.24 -19.94
C GLU A 217 -3.09 13.11 -18.77
N SER A 218 -2.43 12.52 -17.80
CA SER A 218 -1.59 13.32 -16.91
C SER A 218 -0.33 13.66 -17.72
N ASN A 219 -0.40 14.74 -18.50
CA ASN A 219 0.73 15.24 -19.26
C ASN A 219 1.86 15.61 -18.28
N GLY A 220 2.96 14.84 -18.25
CA GLY A 220 4.16 15.20 -17.49
C GLY A 220 5.05 14.09 -16.94
N PHE A 221 4.73 12.81 -17.09
CA PHE A 221 5.50 11.75 -16.44
C PHE A 221 6.73 11.35 -17.26
N ILE A 222 7.92 11.78 -16.81
CA ILE A 222 9.22 11.33 -17.33
C ILE A 222 9.98 10.69 -16.16
N GLY A 223 9.74 9.42 -15.89
CA GLY A 223 10.43 8.72 -14.81
C GLY A 223 9.88 7.32 -14.55
N ARG A 224 10.67 6.50 -13.84
CA ARG A 224 10.19 5.23 -13.28
C ARG A 224 9.16 5.60 -12.21
N VAL A 225 7.88 5.37 -12.47
CA VAL A 225 6.88 5.42 -11.40
C VAL A 225 7.27 4.30 -10.43
N PRO A 226 7.53 4.60 -9.15
CA PRO A 226 7.71 3.56 -8.15
C PRO A 226 6.52 2.60 -8.27
N ARG A 227 6.78 1.29 -8.36
CA ARG A 227 5.73 0.27 -8.59
C ARG A 227 4.61 0.32 -7.55
N ASP A 228 4.83 1.01 -6.44
CA ASP A 228 3.92 1.10 -5.30
C ASP A 228 3.34 2.50 -5.04
N THR A 229 3.64 3.54 -5.85
CA THR A 229 3.04 4.88 -5.68
C THR A 229 1.71 5.05 -6.43
N GLY A 230 1.04 3.93 -6.74
CA GLY A 230 -0.27 3.93 -7.38
C GLY A 230 -1.32 4.61 -6.48
N ALA A 231 -2.05 5.56 -7.05
CA ALA A 231 -3.12 6.36 -6.46
C ALA A 231 -3.80 5.72 -5.24
N VAL A 232 -3.52 6.22 -4.03
CA VAL A 232 -4.32 5.86 -2.85
C VAL A 232 -5.74 6.39 -3.00
N GLN A 233 -6.69 5.57 -2.56
CA GLN A 233 -8.09 5.79 -2.86
C GLN A 233 -8.89 5.56 -1.60
N ARG A 234 -9.61 6.58 -1.18
CA ARG A 234 -10.71 6.40 -0.24
C ARG A 234 -11.98 6.98 -0.84
N LEU A 235 -13.04 6.21 -0.72
CA LEU A 235 -14.39 6.67 -1.01
C LEU A 235 -14.93 7.43 0.18
N ILE A 236 -15.40 8.63 -0.10
CA ILE A 236 -16.11 9.46 0.88
C ILE A 236 -17.47 9.74 0.29
N GLY A 237 -18.45 8.98 0.78
CA GLY A 237 -19.72 8.80 0.07
C GLY A 237 -19.47 8.19 -1.31
N GLU A 238 -20.00 8.83 -2.34
CA GLU A 238 -19.82 8.45 -3.74
C GLU A 238 -18.78 9.36 -4.41
N ARG A 239 -17.68 9.70 -3.75
CA ARG A 239 -16.64 10.54 -4.37
C ARG A 239 -15.29 9.88 -4.26
N LEU A 240 -14.55 10.07 -5.33
CA LEU A 240 -13.30 9.40 -5.57
C LEU A 240 -12.16 10.39 -5.64
N TRP A 241 -11.12 10.10 -4.88
CA TRP A 241 -9.90 10.88 -4.81
C TRP A 241 -8.76 10.09 -5.41
N PHE A 242 -7.97 10.76 -6.25
CA PHE A 242 -6.77 10.22 -6.87
C PHE A 242 -5.63 11.15 -6.54
N ALA A 243 -4.48 10.61 -6.14
CA ALA A 243 -3.24 11.36 -6.24
C ALA A 243 -2.32 10.68 -7.24
N GLY A 244 -1.83 11.46 -8.22
CA GLY A 244 -0.77 11.05 -9.13
C GLY A 244 0.52 11.78 -8.75
N GLY A 245 1.62 11.04 -8.54
CA GLY A 245 2.93 11.62 -8.21
C GLY A 245 3.81 11.82 -9.43
N GLN A 246 4.28 13.04 -9.70
CA GLN A 246 5.30 13.28 -10.72
C GLN A 246 6.68 12.90 -10.19
N ALA A 247 7.24 11.82 -10.74
CA ALA A 247 8.65 11.45 -10.55
C ALA A 247 9.49 11.96 -11.72
N TYR A 248 10.62 12.60 -11.42
CA TYR A 248 11.63 12.95 -12.42
C TYR A 248 12.63 11.79 -12.62
N PRO A 249 13.41 11.75 -13.73
CA PRO A 249 14.27 10.60 -14.09
C PRO A 249 15.45 10.36 -13.13
N GLN A 250 15.57 11.14 -12.06
CA GLN A 250 16.54 10.95 -10.98
C GLN A 250 15.99 10.17 -9.78
N GLY A 251 14.78 9.60 -9.89
CA GLY A 251 14.19 8.75 -8.84
C GLY A 251 13.33 9.51 -7.83
N ASN A 252 13.38 10.84 -7.83
CA ASN A 252 12.68 11.66 -6.84
C ASN A 252 11.25 12.06 -7.27
N ILE A 253 10.28 11.85 -6.36
CA ILE A 253 8.93 12.39 -6.46
C ILE A 253 8.93 13.80 -5.88
N TYR A 254 9.01 14.80 -6.74
CA TYR A 254 9.09 16.21 -6.33
C TYR A 254 7.74 16.84 -6.05
N SER A 255 6.69 16.31 -6.66
CA SER A 255 5.33 16.79 -6.48
C SER A 255 4.35 15.67 -6.76
N TRP A 256 3.19 15.77 -6.17
CA TRP A 256 2.04 14.98 -6.56
C TRP A 256 0.85 15.92 -6.67
N GLY A 257 -0.09 15.57 -7.54
CA GLY A 257 -1.32 16.30 -7.77
C GLY A 257 -2.49 15.43 -7.35
N LEU A 258 -3.45 16.04 -6.66
CA LEU A 258 -4.71 15.41 -6.29
C LEU A 258 -5.76 15.76 -7.34
N SER A 259 -6.41 14.77 -7.94
CA SER A 259 -7.59 14.94 -8.77
C SER A 259 -8.80 14.29 -8.12
N ARG A 260 -9.98 14.84 -8.42
CA ARG A 260 -11.26 14.39 -7.88
C ARG A 260 -12.21 14.08 -9.02
N THR A 261 -12.86 12.93 -8.96
CA THR A 261 -13.81 12.49 -9.99
C THR A 261 -15.15 12.13 -9.35
N GLN A 262 -16.25 12.48 -10.03
CA GLN A 262 -17.58 11.99 -9.66
C GLN A 262 -17.81 10.62 -10.34
N PRO A 263 -18.33 9.60 -9.64
CA PRO A 263 -18.49 8.25 -10.17
C PRO A 263 -19.42 8.14 -11.39
N ASP A 264 -20.30 9.11 -11.58
CA ASP A 264 -21.30 9.19 -12.65
C ASP A 264 -20.96 10.21 -13.73
N SER A 265 -19.99 11.11 -13.48
CA SER A 265 -19.44 11.93 -14.55
C SER A 265 -18.60 11.02 -15.45
N VAL A 266 -18.96 10.93 -16.74
CA VAL A 266 -18.00 10.62 -17.80
C VAL A 266 -16.76 11.42 -17.47
N LEU A 267 -15.61 10.76 -17.25
CA LEU A 267 -14.33 11.42 -16.97
C LEU A 267 -14.18 12.55 -17.99
N GLY A 268 -14.46 13.78 -17.56
CA GLY A 268 -14.45 14.91 -18.46
C GLY A 268 -13.03 15.04 -18.97
N ASN A 269 -12.84 15.15 -20.28
CA ASN A 269 -11.53 15.32 -20.91
C ASN A 269 -10.76 16.56 -20.38
N THR A 270 -11.42 17.41 -19.59
CA THR A 270 -10.83 18.56 -18.91
C THR A 270 -10.30 18.18 -17.53
N LEU A 271 -9.24 17.36 -17.49
CA LEU A 271 -8.17 17.60 -16.52
C LEU A 271 -7.18 18.65 -17.04
N GLU A 272 -7.37 19.09 -18.29
CA GLU A 272 -6.64 20.17 -18.94
C GLU A 272 -7.55 21.38 -19.14
N SER A 273 -7.51 22.35 -18.21
CA SER A 273 -7.51 23.79 -18.52
C SER A 273 -7.71 24.67 -17.30
N ASP A 274 -8.36 24.17 -16.26
CA ASP A 274 -8.44 24.90 -15.00
C ASP A 274 -7.30 24.41 -14.10
N ASP A 275 -6.20 25.17 -14.11
CA ASP A 275 -5.07 25.13 -13.16
C ASP A 275 -5.49 25.19 -11.66
N SER A 276 -6.78 25.04 -11.34
CA SER A 276 -7.38 25.49 -10.08
C SER A 276 -7.33 24.47 -8.93
N PHE A 277 -6.91 23.21 -9.14
CA PHE A 277 -6.85 22.22 -8.06
C PHE A 277 -5.59 21.35 -8.01
N ALA A 278 -4.50 21.75 -8.67
CA ALA A 278 -3.20 21.11 -8.46
C ALA A 278 -2.59 21.58 -7.14
N TRP A 279 -3.04 21.03 -6.02
CA TRP A 279 -2.31 21.19 -4.77
C TRP A 279 -0.95 20.51 -4.92
N ARG A 280 0.11 21.25 -4.58
CA ARG A 280 1.48 20.75 -4.57
C ARG A 280 1.86 20.54 -3.11
N SER A 281 2.20 19.29 -2.80
CA SER A 281 2.83 18.92 -1.54
C SER A 281 4.00 19.86 -1.20
N ALA A 282 4.05 20.28 0.06
CA ALA A 282 5.22 20.96 0.61
C ALA A 282 6.26 19.95 1.12
N CYS A 283 5.88 18.68 1.24
CA CYS A 283 6.78 17.57 1.45
C CYS A 283 7.52 17.21 0.15
N PHE A 284 8.67 17.86 -0.10
CA PHE A 284 9.57 17.53 -1.20
C PHE A 284 10.32 16.23 -0.91
N THR A 285 10.09 15.16 -1.68
CA THR A 285 10.52 13.82 -1.25
C THR A 285 11.39 13.10 -2.26
N SER A 286 12.14 12.12 -1.77
CA SER A 286 13.02 11.32 -2.62
C SER A 286 12.39 10.03 -3.11
N ASP A 287 11.64 9.24 -2.31
CA ASP A 287 11.37 7.85 -2.78
C ASP A 287 10.05 7.21 -2.35
N SER A 288 9.35 7.73 -1.33
CA SER A 288 8.11 7.11 -0.84
C SER A 288 7.11 8.15 -0.33
N GLY A 289 5.91 8.14 -0.92
CA GLY A 289 4.78 8.95 -0.51
C GLY A 289 3.55 8.06 -0.36
N GLN A 290 2.90 8.13 0.79
CA GLN A 290 1.62 7.51 1.08
C GLN A 290 0.62 8.61 1.42
N PHE A 291 -0.65 8.36 1.17
CA PHE A 291 -1.70 9.27 1.57
C PHE A 291 -2.97 8.49 1.90
N ASP A 292 -3.88 9.12 2.63
CA ASP A 292 -5.24 8.63 2.85
C ASP A 292 -6.17 9.85 2.90
N VAL A 293 -7.47 9.65 2.79
CA VAL A 293 -8.45 10.75 2.93
C VAL A 293 -9.30 10.46 4.15
N ASP A 294 -9.67 11.42 4.97
CA ASP A 294 -10.53 11.16 6.15
C ASP A 294 -12.02 11.23 5.80
N ALA A 295 -12.90 10.88 6.73
CA ALA A 295 -14.35 10.91 6.49
C ALA A 295 -14.90 12.31 6.12
N SER A 296 -14.15 13.38 6.41
CA SER A 296 -14.52 14.76 6.08
C SER A 296 -14.02 15.23 4.70
N GLY A 297 -13.28 14.40 3.97
CA GLY A 297 -12.74 14.77 2.66
C GLY A 297 -11.35 15.39 2.71
N ARG A 298 -10.67 15.39 3.86
CA ARG A 298 -9.31 15.92 3.94
C ARG A 298 -8.30 14.86 3.59
N VAL A 299 -7.32 15.25 2.80
CA VAL A 299 -6.23 14.37 2.38
C VAL A 299 -5.09 14.49 3.38
N TRP A 300 -4.63 13.35 3.87
CA TRP A 300 -3.48 13.18 4.73
C TRP A 300 -2.39 12.53 3.94
N THR A 301 -1.16 12.97 4.13
CA THR A 301 -0.06 12.59 3.26
C THR A 301 1.17 12.46 4.14
N ALA A 302 1.96 11.44 3.87
CA ALA A 302 3.18 11.15 4.57
C ALA A 302 4.22 10.72 3.57
N SER A 303 5.44 11.19 3.78
CA SER A 303 6.50 10.92 2.83
C SER A 303 7.87 10.97 3.48
N SER A 304 8.81 10.21 2.92
CA SER A 304 10.17 10.15 3.43
C SER A 304 10.96 11.38 2.99
N LEU A 305 11.50 12.14 3.96
CA LEU A 305 12.51 13.16 3.70
C LEU A 305 13.89 12.51 3.81
N THR A 306 14.45 12.18 2.66
CA THR A 306 15.87 11.84 2.57
C THR A 306 16.62 13.09 2.16
N SER A 307 17.45 13.64 3.05
CA SER A 307 18.38 14.71 2.67
C SER A 307 19.32 14.16 1.58
N THR A 308 19.17 14.66 0.36
CA THR A 308 20.03 14.32 -0.78
C THR A 308 21.47 14.86 -0.62
N TRP A 309 21.73 15.70 0.39
CA TRP A 309 23.00 16.39 0.57
C TRP A 309 23.51 16.36 2.03
N GLY A 310 23.98 15.20 2.47
CA GLY A 310 25.06 15.14 3.47
C GLY A 310 24.72 15.34 4.94
N THR A 311 23.45 15.28 5.37
CA THR A 311 23.11 15.10 6.81
C THR A 311 22.16 13.93 7.01
N THR A 312 22.47 13.10 8.01
CA THR A 312 21.95 11.74 8.25
C THR A 312 20.57 11.69 8.88
N THR A 313 20.01 12.82 9.31
CA THR A 313 18.69 12.85 9.93
C THR A 313 17.64 12.60 8.88
N ARG A 314 16.98 11.44 8.97
CA ARG A 314 15.85 11.11 8.11
C ARG A 314 14.56 11.35 8.90
N SER A 315 13.66 12.09 8.30
CA SER A 315 12.37 12.44 8.88
C SER A 315 11.23 11.97 7.98
N ILE A 316 10.05 11.84 8.56
CA ILE A 316 8.81 11.83 7.80
C ILE A 316 8.33 13.26 7.68
N CYS A 317 7.93 13.67 6.48
CA CYS A 317 7.13 14.86 6.27
C CYS A 317 5.67 14.47 6.17
N LEU A 318 4.86 15.07 7.04
CA LEU A 318 3.42 14.88 7.11
C LEU A 318 2.74 16.19 6.74
N GLU A 319 1.69 16.09 5.95
CA GLU A 319 0.86 17.23 5.60
C GLU A 319 -0.59 16.80 5.51
N GLN A 320 -1.47 17.77 5.67
CA GLN A 320 -2.89 17.60 5.53
C GLN A 320 -3.43 18.71 4.63
N ALA A 321 -4.33 18.36 3.72
CA ALA A 321 -5.04 19.29 2.87
C ALA A 321 -6.55 19.12 3.05
N GLY A 322 -7.28 20.25 3.08
CA GLY A 322 -8.73 20.26 3.02
C GLY A 322 -9.28 19.65 1.73
N SER A 323 -10.59 19.39 1.67
CA SER A 323 -11.27 18.94 0.46
C SER A 323 -11.21 19.92 -0.72
N GLU A 324 -10.80 21.17 -0.46
CA GLU A 324 -10.55 22.18 -1.49
C GLU A 324 -9.07 22.22 -1.94
N GLY A 325 -8.26 21.24 -1.52
CA GLY A 325 -6.83 21.19 -1.83
C GLY A 325 -6.03 22.31 -1.17
N ARG A 326 -6.53 22.96 -0.11
CA ARG A 326 -5.75 23.94 0.66
C ARG A 326 -5.06 23.24 1.83
N PRO A 327 -3.77 23.53 2.13
CA PRO A 327 -3.12 23.01 3.32
C PRO A 327 -3.96 23.31 4.56
N ALA A 328 -4.27 22.27 5.34
CA ALA A 328 -4.96 22.40 6.61
C ALA A 328 -4.01 22.89 7.72
N TRP A 329 -2.71 22.64 7.57
CA TRP A 329 -1.67 23.10 8.48
C TRP A 329 -0.88 24.25 7.86
N SER A 330 -0.37 25.16 8.70
CA SER A 330 0.45 26.28 8.26
C SER A 330 1.84 25.86 7.74
N ARG A 331 2.30 24.68 8.16
CA ARG A 331 3.52 24.02 7.69
C ARG A 331 3.35 22.49 7.80
N PRO A 332 4.04 21.69 6.97
CA PRO A 332 4.14 20.27 7.20
C PRO A 332 4.71 19.94 8.59
N LEU A 333 4.25 18.85 9.17
CA LEU A 333 4.80 18.29 10.39
C LEU A 333 5.97 17.38 9.99
N GLU A 334 7.18 17.77 10.38
CA GLU A 334 8.38 16.94 10.23
C GLU A 334 8.62 16.14 11.51
N VAL A 335 8.74 14.82 11.37
CA VAL A 335 9.02 13.93 12.51
C VAL A 335 10.37 13.22 12.29
N PRO A 336 11.40 13.52 13.10
CA PRO A 336 12.68 12.84 12.99
C PRO A 336 12.58 11.40 13.48
N LEU A 337 13.05 10.44 12.68
CA LEU A 337 13.01 9.01 13.03
C LEU A 337 14.37 8.41 13.38
N GLY A 338 15.44 9.20 13.28
CA GLY A 338 16.81 8.79 13.58
C GLY A 338 17.65 8.57 12.32
N GLU A 339 18.66 7.69 12.46
CA GLU A 339 19.57 7.30 11.37
C GLU A 339 19.03 6.10 10.58
N GLY A 340 19.51 5.93 9.35
CA GLY A 340 19.10 4.84 8.45
C GLY A 340 18.02 5.25 7.45
N GLN A 341 17.74 4.40 6.47
CA GLN A 341 16.77 4.71 5.42
C GLN A 341 15.35 4.65 5.93
N VAL A 342 14.64 5.78 5.89
CA VAL A 342 13.21 5.88 6.19
C VAL A 342 12.43 5.62 4.92
N VAL A 343 11.48 4.69 5.00
CA VAL A 343 10.47 4.43 3.98
C VAL A 343 9.11 4.54 4.64
N VAL A 344 8.20 5.30 4.02
CA VAL A 344 6.81 5.37 4.50
C VAL A 344 6.02 4.24 3.86
N ASP A 345 5.53 3.32 4.68
CA ASP A 345 4.82 2.12 4.22
C ASP A 345 3.32 2.29 4.16
N ALA A 346 2.75 3.00 5.13
CA ALA A 346 1.30 3.15 5.22
C ALA A 346 0.91 4.48 5.87
N VAL A 347 -0.19 5.05 5.37
CA VAL A 347 -0.97 6.09 6.02
C VAL A 347 -2.39 5.59 6.11
N ALA A 348 -2.99 5.70 7.28
CA ALA A 348 -4.40 5.41 7.49
C ALA A 348 -4.99 6.50 8.38
N VAL A 349 -6.24 6.87 8.13
CA VAL A 349 -6.92 7.91 8.91
C VAL A 349 -8.20 7.34 9.50
N HIS A 350 -8.32 7.44 10.82
CA HIS A 350 -9.50 7.04 11.54
C HIS A 350 -10.14 8.23 12.26
N GLY A 351 -11.35 8.60 11.82
CA GLY A 351 -12.03 9.80 12.31
C GLY A 351 -11.22 11.06 12.01
N GLN A 352 -10.79 11.76 13.05
CA GLN A 352 -10.01 13.01 12.99
C GLN A 352 -8.51 12.80 13.25
N VAL A 353 -8.08 11.54 13.38
CA VAL A 353 -6.73 11.19 13.79
C VAL A 353 -6.03 10.43 12.66
N GLY A 354 -4.89 10.95 12.23
CA GLY A 354 -4.01 10.30 11.28
C GLY A 354 -3.12 9.28 11.98
N HIS A 355 -3.00 8.10 11.40
CA HIS A 355 -2.08 7.05 11.80
C HIS A 355 -1.09 6.80 10.67
N ILE A 356 0.21 6.86 10.96
CA ILE A 356 1.26 6.73 9.96
C ILE A 356 2.23 5.66 10.39
N ALA A 357 2.57 4.77 9.48
CA ALA A 357 3.64 3.80 9.65
C ALA A 357 4.75 4.05 8.64
N ALA A 358 5.96 4.09 9.16
CA ALA A 358 7.19 4.07 8.36
C ALA A 358 8.13 3.05 8.97
N HIS A 359 9.08 2.56 8.19
CA HIS A 359 10.18 1.78 8.71
C HIS A 359 11.52 2.46 8.45
N THR A 360 12.44 2.23 9.38
CA THR A 360 13.87 2.43 9.17
C THR A 360 14.55 1.08 9.02
N SER A 361 15.43 0.96 8.03
CA SER A 361 16.31 -0.21 7.89
C SER A 361 17.76 0.19 8.14
N ALA A 362 18.40 -0.47 9.10
CA ALA A 362 19.82 -0.37 9.40
C ALA A 362 20.44 -1.77 9.36
N GLY A 363 21.00 -2.16 8.20
CA GLY A 363 21.50 -3.52 7.99
C GLY A 363 20.36 -4.55 7.97
N ARG A 364 20.37 -5.49 8.92
CA ARG A 364 19.31 -6.52 9.05
C ARG A 364 18.20 -6.15 10.04
N GLU A 365 18.37 -5.05 10.75
CA GLU A 365 17.39 -4.58 11.71
C GLU A 365 16.43 -3.62 11.01
N THR A 366 15.13 -3.92 11.13
CA THR A 366 14.06 -3.04 10.67
C THR A 366 13.29 -2.57 11.90
N THR A 367 13.21 -1.26 12.08
CA THR A 367 12.37 -0.65 13.12
C THR A 367 11.17 -0.02 12.45
N VAL A 368 9.96 -0.36 12.90
CA VAL A 368 8.74 0.32 12.48
C VAL A 368 8.44 1.44 13.46
N HIS A 369 8.24 2.61 12.89
CA HIS A 369 7.79 3.81 13.54
C HIS A 369 6.32 3.96 13.21
N THR A 370 5.47 3.83 14.23
CA THR A 370 4.06 4.20 14.11
C THR A 370 3.84 5.52 14.81
N LEU A 371 3.05 6.39 14.19
CA LEU A 371 2.78 7.73 14.68
C LEU A 371 1.27 7.94 14.74
N GLN A 372 0.83 8.72 15.72
CA GLN A 372 -0.55 9.20 15.79
C GLN A 372 -0.53 10.72 15.78
N VAL A 373 -1.27 11.31 14.84
CA VAL A 373 -1.28 12.74 14.56
C VAL A 373 -2.69 13.27 14.71
N SER A 374 -2.85 14.27 15.56
CA SER A 374 -4.10 14.97 15.74
C SER A 374 -4.49 15.72 14.48
N GLU A 375 -5.77 16.05 14.38
CA GLU A 375 -6.33 16.93 13.35
C GLU A 375 -5.54 18.24 13.19
N GLY A 376 -5.03 18.79 14.29
CA GLY A 376 -4.26 20.04 14.32
C GLY A 376 -2.80 19.91 13.86
N GLY A 377 -2.37 18.73 13.39
CA GLY A 377 -1.00 18.51 12.94
C GLY A 377 0.01 18.41 14.07
N THR A 378 -0.42 17.92 15.24
CA THR A 378 0.45 17.63 16.38
C THR A 378 0.46 16.16 16.69
N LEU A 379 1.61 15.63 17.12
CA LEU A 379 1.71 14.27 17.62
C LEU A 379 0.87 14.09 18.88
N VAL A 380 0.13 12.97 18.96
CA VAL A 380 -0.70 12.62 20.13
C VAL A 380 0.22 12.14 21.26
N PRO A 381 0.39 12.90 22.36
CA PRO A 381 1.47 12.62 23.32
C PRO A 381 1.38 11.26 24.02
N ASP A 382 0.17 10.73 24.17
CA ASP A 382 -0.11 9.46 24.86
C ASP A 382 0.07 8.22 23.96
N TYR A 383 0.47 8.42 22.69
CA TYR A 383 0.80 7.33 21.77
C TYR A 383 2.30 7.05 21.79
N GLY A 384 2.71 5.87 22.25
CA GLY A 384 4.13 5.51 22.39
C GLY A 384 4.89 6.52 23.27
N VAL A 385 6.04 6.97 22.79
CA VAL A 385 6.84 8.01 23.43
C VAL A 385 6.74 9.29 22.60
N GLN A 386 6.10 10.32 23.15
CA GLN A 386 5.92 11.62 22.48
C GLN A 386 5.16 11.53 21.14
N GLY A 387 4.22 10.59 21.04
CA GLY A 387 3.41 10.36 19.84
C GLY A 387 4.05 9.47 18.77
N VAL A 388 5.18 8.84 19.08
CA VAL A 388 5.84 7.86 18.22
C VAL A 388 6.05 6.55 18.98
N ALA A 389 5.56 5.45 18.44
CA ALA A 389 5.85 4.11 18.90
C ALA A 389 6.90 3.46 18.00
N HIS A 390 7.96 2.96 18.63
CA HIS A 390 9.07 2.28 17.96
C HIS A 390 8.97 0.79 18.24
N THR A 391 8.84 -0.01 17.17
CA THR A 391 8.72 -1.46 17.26
C THR A 391 9.81 -2.11 16.43
N ALA A 392 10.71 -2.83 17.08
CA ALA A 392 11.67 -3.67 16.38
C ALA A 392 10.90 -4.82 15.69
N LEU A 393 11.12 -4.98 14.39
CA LEU A 393 10.56 -6.09 13.65
C LEU A 393 11.48 -7.29 13.69
N ALA A 394 10.85 -8.45 13.82
CA ALA A 394 11.51 -9.73 13.64
C ALA A 394 11.69 -10.09 12.14
N GLY A 395 11.71 -9.14 11.21
CA GLY A 395 11.86 -9.39 9.77
C GLY A 395 11.78 -8.14 8.90
N THR A 396 11.67 -8.34 7.58
CA THR A 396 11.40 -7.27 6.61
C THR A 396 9.91 -6.96 6.64
N LEU A 397 9.56 -5.69 6.87
CA LEU A 397 8.17 -5.24 6.83
C LEU A 397 7.59 -5.46 5.42
N SER A 398 6.40 -6.06 5.36
CA SER A 398 5.67 -6.28 4.11
C SER A 398 4.34 -5.54 4.06
N GLN A 399 3.72 -5.28 5.21
CA GLN A 399 2.47 -4.52 5.28
C GLN A 399 2.24 -3.95 6.68
N VAL A 400 1.66 -2.75 6.73
CA VAL A 400 1.05 -2.20 7.94
C VAL A 400 -0.42 -1.92 7.67
N ARG A 401 -1.27 -2.22 8.66
CA ARG A 401 -2.70 -1.92 8.63
C ARG A 401 -3.12 -1.33 9.98
N TYR A 402 -4.02 -0.38 9.95
CA TYR A 402 -4.66 0.15 11.15
C TYR A 402 -6.10 -0.34 11.25
N ASP A 403 -6.53 -0.67 12.46
CA ASP A 403 -7.92 -0.96 12.79
C ASP A 403 -8.66 0.31 13.23
N ALA A 404 -9.98 0.22 13.32
CA ALA A 404 -10.83 1.36 13.69
C ALA A 404 -10.58 1.88 15.12
N ASP A 405 -10.05 1.04 16.01
CA ASP A 405 -9.67 1.44 17.36
C ASP A 405 -8.31 2.16 17.42
N GLY A 406 -7.62 2.31 16.28
CA GLY A 406 -6.27 2.88 16.20
C GLY A 406 -5.15 1.89 16.50
N SER A 407 -5.46 0.61 16.77
CA SER A 407 -4.45 -0.44 16.83
C SER A 407 -3.83 -0.69 15.45
N ALA A 408 -2.58 -1.15 15.43
CA ALA A 408 -1.82 -1.38 14.21
C ALA A 408 -1.40 -2.84 14.11
N TRP A 409 -1.51 -3.42 12.92
CA TRP A 409 -1.00 -4.74 12.60
C TRP A 409 0.21 -4.61 11.69
N LEU A 410 1.32 -5.21 12.11
CA LEU A 410 2.58 -5.22 11.40
C LEU A 410 2.82 -6.63 10.86
N HIS A 411 2.77 -6.78 9.54
CA HIS A 411 3.13 -8.03 8.87
C HIS A 411 4.56 -7.90 8.36
N SER A 412 5.40 -8.85 8.75
CA SER A 412 6.79 -8.95 8.29
C SER A 412 7.12 -10.38 7.90
N SER A 413 8.27 -10.55 7.22
CA SER A 413 8.79 -11.87 6.88
C SER A 413 10.29 -11.98 7.19
N ARG A 414 10.73 -13.15 7.66
CA ARG A 414 12.13 -13.47 7.90
C ARG A 414 12.38 -14.92 7.54
N ASP A 415 13.38 -15.17 6.69
CA ASP A 415 13.78 -16.52 6.28
C ASP A 415 12.60 -17.38 5.77
N GLY A 416 11.68 -16.72 5.06
CA GLY A 416 10.46 -17.32 4.52
C GLY A 416 9.34 -17.59 5.54
N VAL A 417 9.55 -17.26 6.81
CA VAL A 417 8.53 -17.29 7.86
C VAL A 417 7.79 -15.96 7.88
N ASN A 418 6.47 -16.03 7.95
CA ASN A 418 5.62 -14.84 8.11
C ASN A 418 5.37 -14.56 9.58
N LEU A 419 5.52 -13.31 9.98
CA LEU A 419 5.46 -12.85 11.36
C LEU A 419 4.43 -11.73 11.45
N LEU A 420 3.59 -11.79 12.47
CA LEU A 420 2.57 -10.80 12.74
C LEU A 420 2.78 -10.22 14.14
N GLN A 421 2.81 -8.90 14.23
CA GLN A 421 2.82 -8.16 15.48
C GLN A 421 1.61 -7.23 15.51
N ARG A 422 1.09 -6.94 16.69
CA ARG A 422 0.02 -5.98 16.89
C ARG A 422 0.45 -4.92 17.89
N LEU A 423 0.20 -3.66 17.57
CA LEU A 423 0.29 -2.54 18.51
C LEU A 423 -1.11 -2.16 18.92
N ASN A 424 -1.34 -1.94 20.22
CA ASN A 424 -2.63 -1.44 20.69
C ASN A 424 -2.84 0.05 20.28
N ALA A 425 -3.99 0.62 20.65
CA ALA A 425 -4.31 2.02 20.34
C ALA A 425 -3.36 3.07 20.97
N ARG A 426 -2.50 2.65 21.92
CA ARG A 426 -1.45 3.47 22.53
C ARG A 426 -0.07 3.23 21.90
N GLY A 427 0.02 2.42 20.85
CA GLY A 427 1.28 2.08 20.19
C GLY A 427 2.14 1.08 20.98
N GLU A 428 1.59 0.42 22.00
CA GLU A 428 2.33 -0.60 22.76
C GLU A 428 2.15 -1.98 22.09
N LEU A 429 3.22 -2.78 22.05
CA LEU A 429 3.16 -4.14 21.54
C LEU A 429 2.22 -5.02 22.38
N ASP A 430 1.23 -5.61 21.73
CA ASP A 430 0.30 -6.57 22.31
C ASP A 430 1.04 -7.88 22.61
N ARG A 431 1.52 -8.03 23.85
CA ARG A 431 2.32 -9.18 24.27
C ARG A 431 1.53 -10.47 24.41
N GLU A 432 0.20 -10.40 24.37
CA GLU A 432 -0.67 -11.59 24.39
C GLU A 432 -0.74 -12.24 23.00
N LEU A 433 -0.32 -11.54 21.94
CA LEU A 433 -0.25 -12.06 20.60
C LEU A 433 0.96 -13.01 20.42
N GLY A 434 0.75 -14.31 20.49
CA GLY A 434 1.79 -15.31 20.22
C GLY A 434 2.88 -15.34 21.30
N THR A 435 4.15 -15.46 20.90
CA THR A 435 5.28 -15.43 21.85
C THR A 435 5.89 -14.04 21.86
N ASP A 436 5.87 -13.38 23.02
CA ASP A 436 6.40 -12.01 23.22
C ASP A 436 5.82 -10.97 22.25
N GLY A 437 4.53 -11.11 21.90
CA GLY A 437 3.84 -10.22 20.97
C GLY A 437 4.14 -10.46 19.48
N VAL A 438 4.80 -11.59 19.16
CA VAL A 438 5.02 -12.05 17.79
C VAL A 438 4.25 -13.34 17.55
N LEU A 439 3.29 -13.30 16.63
CA LEU A 439 2.63 -14.49 16.09
C LEU A 439 3.37 -14.98 14.85
N THR A 440 3.88 -16.21 14.92
CA THR A 440 4.45 -16.90 13.75
C THR A 440 3.37 -17.64 12.99
N LEU A 441 3.26 -17.37 11.68
CA LEU A 441 2.32 -18.03 10.79
C LEU A 441 3.00 -19.20 10.08
N ASP A 442 2.88 -20.39 10.67
CA ASP A 442 3.43 -21.64 10.12
C ASP A 442 2.80 -22.00 8.76
N GLY A 443 3.61 -22.55 7.85
CA GLY A 443 3.15 -23.06 6.55
C GLY A 443 2.84 -21.98 5.50
N ALA A 444 3.17 -20.72 5.80
CA ALA A 444 3.15 -19.62 4.86
C ALA A 444 4.47 -19.63 4.07
N ALA A 445 4.44 -19.79 2.74
CA ALA A 445 5.62 -19.48 1.93
C ALA A 445 6.02 -18.01 2.15
N ALA A 446 7.30 -17.66 1.94
CA ALA A 446 7.81 -16.28 2.03
C ALA A 446 6.95 -15.25 1.28
N ASN A 447 6.24 -15.69 0.24
CA ASN A 447 5.39 -14.88 -0.62
C ASN A 447 3.90 -14.91 -0.21
N SER A 448 3.59 -15.32 1.02
CA SER A 448 2.24 -15.26 1.54
C SER A 448 1.95 -13.85 2.02
N ALA A 449 0.77 -13.32 1.70
CA ALA A 449 0.34 -12.04 2.23
C ALA A 449 -0.88 -12.22 3.14
N LEU A 450 -0.81 -11.61 4.32
CA LEU A 450 -1.96 -11.45 5.19
C LEU A 450 -2.64 -10.15 4.83
N ARG A 451 -3.80 -10.20 4.16
CA ARG A 451 -4.33 -9.00 3.48
C ARG A 451 -5.58 -8.39 4.11
N LEU A 452 -6.41 -9.17 4.81
CA LEU A 452 -7.72 -8.66 5.24
C LEU A 452 -8.15 -9.16 6.61
N VAL A 453 -8.40 -8.24 7.54
CA VAL A 453 -9.31 -8.45 8.68
C VAL A 453 -10.70 -8.09 8.22
N ASP A 454 -11.62 -9.02 8.32
CA ASP A 454 -13.03 -8.80 8.00
C ASP A 454 -13.77 -8.11 9.14
N GLN A 455 -15.02 -7.69 8.93
CA GLN A 455 -15.83 -7.00 9.95
C GLN A 455 -16.04 -7.83 11.24
N ARG A 456 -15.75 -9.13 11.21
CA ARG A 456 -15.86 -10.05 12.35
C ARG A 456 -14.50 -10.33 12.99
N GLY A 457 -13.45 -9.60 12.62
CA GLY A 457 -12.10 -9.81 13.14
C GLY A 457 -11.39 -11.05 12.57
N ARG A 458 -11.95 -11.71 11.54
CA ARG A 458 -11.32 -12.90 10.92
C ARG A 458 -10.32 -12.46 9.88
N TRP A 459 -9.29 -13.28 9.68
CA TRP A 459 -8.19 -12.96 8.77
C TRP A 459 -8.31 -13.75 7.48
N LEU A 460 -8.00 -13.11 6.36
CA LEU A 460 -7.73 -13.78 5.10
C LEU A 460 -6.22 -13.82 4.85
N MET A 461 -5.68 -15.03 4.91
CA MET A 461 -4.30 -15.34 4.58
C MET A 461 -4.23 -15.84 3.15
N VAL A 462 -3.31 -15.29 2.37
CA VAL A 462 -3.16 -15.57 0.95
C VAL A 462 -1.81 -16.25 0.76
N VAL A 463 -1.82 -17.54 0.43
CA VAL A 463 -0.62 -18.34 0.23
C VAL A 463 -0.48 -18.64 -1.24
N ARG A 464 0.61 -18.20 -1.85
CA ARG A 464 0.97 -18.60 -3.21
C ARG A 464 1.77 -19.90 -3.17
N ASP A 465 1.52 -20.80 -4.10
CA ASP A 465 2.38 -21.97 -4.28
C ASP A 465 3.77 -21.58 -4.80
N GLN A 466 4.73 -22.52 -4.76
CA GLN A 466 6.10 -22.23 -5.18
C GLN A 466 6.21 -21.88 -6.68
N GLY A 467 5.31 -22.41 -7.51
CA GLY A 467 5.27 -22.14 -8.96
C GLY A 467 4.54 -20.84 -9.33
N GLY A 468 3.85 -20.20 -8.38
CA GLY A 468 2.93 -19.11 -8.66
C GLY A 468 1.69 -19.50 -9.46
N GLN A 469 1.46 -20.79 -9.71
CA GLN A 469 0.38 -21.34 -10.53
C GLN A 469 -0.92 -21.48 -9.76
N ALA A 470 -0.85 -21.52 -8.43
CA ALA A 470 -1.99 -21.62 -7.55
C ALA A 470 -1.87 -20.66 -6.36
N MET A 471 -3.02 -20.30 -5.85
CA MET A 471 -3.14 -19.49 -4.65
C MET A 471 -4.19 -20.08 -3.74
N THR A 472 -3.83 -20.24 -2.47
CA THR A 472 -4.72 -20.72 -1.42
C THR A 472 -5.08 -19.58 -0.50
N LEU A 473 -6.36 -19.26 -0.42
CA LEU A 473 -6.93 -18.38 0.57
C LEU A 473 -7.28 -19.21 1.78
N LYS A 474 -6.72 -18.89 2.95
CA LYS A 474 -7.11 -19.49 4.22
C LYS A 474 -7.82 -18.44 5.02
N ARG A 475 -9.00 -18.76 5.54
CA ARG A 475 -9.65 -17.89 6.51
C ARG A 475 -9.31 -18.39 7.91
N VAL A 476 -8.63 -17.55 8.66
CA VAL A 476 -8.23 -17.82 10.04
C VAL A 476 -9.23 -17.12 10.95
N LEU A 477 -9.78 -17.86 11.91
CA LEU A 477 -10.55 -17.27 13.00
C LEU A 477 -9.58 -16.38 13.76
N GLY A 478 -9.82 -15.06 13.72
CA GLY A 478 -9.04 -14.15 14.52
C GLY A 478 -9.30 -14.50 15.98
N ASN A 479 -8.28 -15.01 16.66
CA ASN A 479 -8.30 -15.11 18.11
C ASN A 479 -8.13 -13.70 18.69
N ALA A 480 -9.20 -12.92 18.57
CA ALA A 480 -9.51 -11.86 19.50
C ALA A 480 -10.88 -12.20 20.11
N GLN A 481 -10.96 -13.31 20.83
CA GLN A 481 -11.49 -13.23 22.18
C GLN A 481 -10.57 -14.03 23.12
N PRO A 482 -10.10 -13.40 24.22
CA PRO A 482 -9.53 -14.15 25.34
C PRO A 482 -10.55 -15.11 25.95
#